data_AF-A0A936Q7R6-F1
#
_entry.id   AF-A0A936Q7R6-F1
#
_cell.length_a   1.000
_cell.length_b   1.000
_cell.length_c   1.000
_cell.angle_alpha   90.00
_cell.angle_beta   90.00
_cell.angle_gamma   90.00
#
_symmetry.space_group_name_H-M   'P 1'
#
loop_
_entity.id
_entity.type
_entity.pdbx_description
1 polymer ?
#
loop_
_entity_poly.entity_id
_entity_poly.type
_entity_poly.pdbx_seq_one_letter_code
_entity_poly.pdbx_strand_id
1 'polypeptide(L)' 'MLVPQMMQGMLRPEAAAAGGAPAAADVDPVVRLKQLKELLDVGALTQEEYEAKKAEWLKRL' A
#
# COMPACT_ATOMS: atom_id res chain seq x y z
N MET A 1 9.07 25.78 47.68
CA MET A 1 8.84 24.40 47.20
C MET A 1 8.92 24.40 45.68
N LEU A 2 10.14 24.31 45.14
CA LEU A 2 10.43 24.41 43.71
C LEU A 2 10.43 22.99 43.13
N VAL A 3 9.44 22.65 42.30
CA VAL A 3 9.34 21.33 41.67
C VAL A 3 10.45 21.20 40.60
N PRO A 4 11.32 20.18 40.65
CA PRO A 4 12.40 20.01 39.68
C PRO A 4 11.92 19.50 38.32
N GLN A 5 12.58 20.03 37.28
CA GLN A 5 12.54 19.81 35.84
C GLN A 5 12.66 18.33 35.34
N MET A 6 12.40 17.31 36.16
CA MET A 6 12.57 15.89 35.83
C MET A 6 11.34 15.26 35.16
N MET A 7 10.17 15.92 35.21
CA MET A 7 8.90 15.33 34.74
C MET A 7 8.48 15.83 33.34
N GLN A 8 9.15 16.85 32.79
CA GLN A 8 8.88 17.35 31.42
C GLN A 8 9.62 16.57 30.32
N GLY A 9 10.68 15.82 30.64
CA GLY A 9 11.39 14.99 29.66
C GLY A 9 10.69 13.66 29.34
N MET A 10 9.80 13.20 30.23
CA MET A 10 9.11 11.90 30.13
C MET A 10 7.71 12.01 29.50
N LEU A 11 7.27 13.23 29.14
CA LEU A 11 5.92 13.54 28.62
C LEU A 11 5.93 14.24 27.25
N ARG A 12 6.95 13.99 26.42
CA ARG A 12 6.80 14.15 24.95
C ARG A 12 6.56 12.79 24.30
N PRO A 13 5.31 12.30 24.25
CA PRO A 13 4.92 11.22 23.37
C PRO A 13 4.43 11.83 22.04
N GLU A 14 5.30 12.43 21.22
CA GLU A 14 4.89 12.74 19.84
C GLU A 14 6.08 12.92 18.90
N ALA A 15 6.70 11.79 18.59
CA ALA A 15 7.11 11.49 17.22
C ALA A 15 6.90 9.98 17.10
N ALA A 16 5.62 9.62 17.13
CA ALA A 16 5.15 8.29 16.83
C ALA A 16 5.92 7.80 15.60
N ALA A 17 6.50 6.61 15.80
CA ALA A 17 7.10 5.75 14.81
C ALA A 17 6.68 6.13 13.39
N ALA A 18 7.71 6.41 12.58
CA ALA A 18 7.67 6.37 11.14
C ALA A 18 6.58 5.41 10.67
N GLY A 19 5.46 5.97 10.22
CA GLY A 19 4.49 5.28 9.41
C GLY A 19 5.19 4.95 8.11
N GLY A 20 5.97 3.88 8.13
CA GLY A 20 6.30 3.11 6.94
C GLY A 20 4.97 2.56 6.43
N ALA A 21 4.24 3.40 5.69
CA ALA A 21 3.24 2.91 4.77
C ALA A 21 3.94 1.79 3.98
N PRO A 22 3.35 0.58 3.91
CA PRO A 22 3.95 -0.49 3.13
C PRO A 22 4.15 0.09 1.74
N ALA A 23 5.42 0.12 1.30
CA ALA A 23 5.79 0.58 -0.03
C ALA A 23 4.87 -0.13 -1.01
N ALA A 24 3.89 0.60 -1.51
CA ALA A 24 3.00 0.06 -2.51
C ALA A 24 3.85 -0.14 -3.76
N ALA A 25 3.96 -1.40 -4.14
CA ALA A 25 4.22 -1.87 -5.49
C ALA A 25 5.67 -1.82 -5.98
N ASP A 26 6.41 -2.86 -5.61
CA ASP A 26 7.18 -3.63 -6.60
C ASP A 26 6.43 -4.97 -6.82
N VAL A 27 5.19 -4.88 -7.30
CA VAL A 27 4.48 -6.10 -7.74
C VAL A 27 4.91 -6.33 -9.16
N ASP A 28 5.67 -7.41 -9.37
CA ASP A 28 6.10 -7.86 -10.69
C ASP A 28 4.96 -7.72 -11.71
N PRO A 29 5.20 -7.09 -12.87
CA PRO A 29 4.15 -6.84 -13.83
C PRO A 29 3.45 -8.11 -14.29
N VAL A 30 4.21 -9.20 -14.41
CA VAL A 30 3.70 -10.53 -14.77
C VAL A 30 2.80 -11.10 -13.69
N VAL A 31 3.13 -10.91 -12.40
CA VAL A 31 2.31 -11.38 -11.27
C VAL A 31 0.98 -10.66 -11.26
N ARG A 32 0.97 -9.35 -11.49
CA ARG A 32 -0.28 -8.58 -11.53
C ARG A 32 -1.19 -8.97 -12.69
N LEU A 33 -0.61 -9.22 -13.87
CA LEU A 33 -1.36 -9.68 -15.04
C LEU A 33 -1.95 -11.09 -14.85
N LYS A 34 -1.24 -11.99 -14.15
CA LYS A 34 -1.77 -13.31 -13.77
C LYS A 34 -2.97 -13.21 -12.84
N GLN A 35 -2.89 -12.38 -11.79
CA GLN A 35 -4.00 -12.16 -10.87
C GLN A 35 -5.26 -11.62 -11.58
N LEU A 36 -5.09 -10.67 -12.50
CA LEU A 36 -6.21 -10.15 -13.30
C LEU A 36 -6.84 -11.27 -14.15
N LYS A 37 -6.03 -12.17 -14.70
CA LYS A 37 -6.52 -13.29 -15.51
C LYS A 37 -7.26 -14.32 -14.65
N GLU A 38 -6.72 -14.67 -13.48
CA GLU A 38 -7.43 -15.54 -12.52
C GLU A 38 -8.78 -14.98 -12.13
N LEU A 39 -8.88 -13.66 -11.90
CA LEU A 39 -10.15 -12.98 -11.60
C LEU A 39 -11.15 -13.06 -12.77
N LEU A 40 -10.68 -12.98 -14.02
CA LEU A 40 -11.52 -13.21 -15.20
C LEU A 40 -11.98 -14.67 -15.30
N ASP A 41 -11.07 -15.62 -15.08
CA ASP A 41 -11.34 -17.06 -15.18
C ASP A 41 -12.36 -17.53 -14.10
N VAL A 42 -12.35 -16.92 -12.91
CA VAL A 42 -13.38 -17.17 -11.87
C VAL A 42 -14.67 -16.36 -12.07
N GLY A 43 -14.74 -15.51 -13.10
CA GLY A 43 -15.90 -14.65 -13.39
C GLY A 43 -16.07 -13.46 -12.44
N ALA A 44 -15.04 -13.11 -11.66
CA ALA A 44 -15.02 -11.91 -10.82
C ALA A 44 -14.75 -10.63 -11.63
N LEU A 45 -14.19 -10.77 -12.84
CA LEU A 45 -14.07 -9.71 -13.84
C LEU A 45 -14.73 -10.15 -15.13
N THR A 46 -15.30 -9.19 -15.85
CA THR A 46 -15.68 -9.37 -17.25
C THR A 46 -14.47 -9.18 -18.16
N GLN A 47 -14.59 -9.65 -19.42
CA GLN A 47 -13.52 -9.52 -20.41
C GLN A 47 -13.13 -8.05 -20.65
N GLU A 48 -14.10 -7.14 -20.67
CA GLU A 48 -13.88 -5.70 -20.82
C GLU A 48 -13.10 -5.12 -19.63
N GLU A 49 -13.46 -5.49 -18.40
CA GLU A 49 -12.77 -5.01 -17.20
C GLU A 49 -11.34 -5.53 -17.11
N TYR A 50 -11.10 -6.78 -17.51
CA TYR A 50 -9.76 -7.35 -17.60
C TYR A 50 -8.87 -6.56 -18.56
N GLU A 51 -9.35 -6.32 -19.78
CA GLU A 51 -8.59 -5.61 -20.81
C GLU A 51 -8.34 -4.14 -20.42
N ALA A 52 -9.33 -3.45 -19.83
CA ALA A 52 -9.16 -2.09 -19.32
C ALA A 52 -8.08 -2.01 -18.23
N LYS A 53 -8.12 -2.91 -17.23
CA LYS A 53 -7.13 -2.95 -16.15
C LYS A 53 -5.74 -3.36 -16.64
N LYS A 54 -5.66 -4.29 -17.59
CA LYS A 54 -4.42 -4.72 -18.23
C LYS A 54 -3.77 -3.58 -19.02
N ALA A 55 -4.55 -2.84 -19.80
CA ALA A 55 -4.05 -1.69 -20.56
C ALA A 55 -3.53 -0.59 -19.63
N GLU A 56 -4.26 -0.25 -18.57
CA GLU A 56 -3.81 0.71 -17.56
C GLU A 56 -2.53 0.25 -16.85
N TRP A 57 -2.40 -1.04 -16.59
CA TRP A 57 -1.20 -1.61 -15.97
C TRP A 57 0.01 -1.59 -16.92
N LEU A 58 -0.20 -1.90 -18.20
CA LEU A 58 0.86 -1.85 -19.22
C LEU A 58 1.37 -0.43 -19.48
N LYS A 59 0.54 0.61 -19.30
CA LYS A 59 0.98 2.02 -19.40
C LYS A 59 1.86 2.47 -18.25
N ARG A 60 1.85 1.74 -17.13
CA ARG A 60 2.63 2.06 -15.92
C ARG A 60 3.99 1.37 -15.87
N LEU A 61 4.23 0.43 -16.80
CA LEU A 61 5.54 -0.15 -17.09
C LEU A 61 6.36 0.80 -17.96
#